data_AF-A0A5C4JN71-F1
#
_entry.id   AF-A0A5C4JN71-F1
#
_cell.length_a   1.000
_cell.length_b   1.000
_cell.length_c   1.000
_cell.angle_alpha   90.00
_cell.angle_beta   90.00
_cell.angle_gamma   90.00
#
_symmetry.space_group_name_H-M   'P 1'
#
loop_
_entity.id
_entity.type
_entity.pdbx_description
1 polymer ?
#
loop_
_entity_poly.entity_id
_entity_poly.type
_entity_poly.pdbx_seq_one_letter_code
_entity_poly.pdbx_strand_id
1 'polypeptide(L)'
;MRIKKSAQASVFLSVLLSVSSVFAQQDTAETISGTCYALSFERGENDVRNLMLRLDPSDNEDSAPYLMTLSLSYWDVPNERFGTIAGCSGGDKIHCSIDCDGGNAYLTLADGGVLNLESERLRLEDNELIDSALANVMDADGGELRGNFVLTPVDDEACIAEPEAIFAELEIGDMLPRVTALEASLNRLGLFLAYPDPVFDEKTREAVVAFQMQYGFAPTGVVDQATDQALNTIVRSTIGGC
;
A
#
# COMPACT_ATOMS: atom_id res chain seq x y z
N MET A 1 19.47 -93.92 -16.84
CA MET A 1 19.59 -94.04 -15.37
C MET A 1 19.41 -92.65 -14.76
N ARG A 2 18.65 -92.57 -13.66
CA ARG A 2 17.99 -91.37 -13.10
C ARG A 2 18.93 -90.19 -12.81
N ILE A 3 18.56 -89.01 -13.29
CA ILE A 3 19.04 -87.70 -12.82
C ILE A 3 18.22 -87.33 -11.57
N LYS A 4 18.89 -87.09 -10.43
CA LYS A 4 18.26 -86.56 -9.21
C LYS A 4 18.85 -85.19 -8.86
N LYS A 5 17.91 -84.29 -8.52
CA LYS A 5 18.01 -82.89 -8.12
C LYS A 5 18.94 -82.64 -6.92
N SER A 6 19.54 -81.45 -6.88
CA SER A 6 19.68 -80.66 -5.65
C SER A 6 19.66 -79.18 -5.99
N ALA A 7 18.62 -78.51 -5.51
CA ALA A 7 18.41 -77.07 -5.59
C ALA A 7 19.12 -76.36 -4.43
N GLN A 8 19.72 -75.20 -4.69
CA GLN A 8 19.85 -74.13 -3.70
C GLN A 8 19.60 -72.79 -4.40
N ALA A 9 18.72 -72.02 -3.76
CA ALA A 9 18.09 -70.83 -4.28
C ALA A 9 18.95 -69.59 -4.03
N SER A 10 19.16 -68.79 -5.07
CA SER A 10 19.64 -67.41 -4.94
C SER A 10 18.46 -66.51 -4.57
N VAL A 11 18.53 -65.92 -3.38
CA VAL A 11 17.61 -64.87 -2.94
C VAL A 11 18.00 -63.57 -3.66
N PHE A 12 17.17 -63.14 -4.61
CA PHE A 12 17.22 -61.79 -5.15
C PHE A 12 16.53 -60.85 -4.17
N LEU A 13 17.29 -59.93 -3.57
CA LEU A 13 16.79 -58.87 -2.71
C LEU A 13 16.39 -57.68 -3.59
N SER A 14 15.11 -57.59 -3.95
CA SER A 14 14.53 -56.48 -4.68
C SER A 14 14.39 -55.27 -3.74
N VAL A 15 15.21 -54.23 -3.93
CA VAL A 15 15.04 -52.95 -3.26
C VAL A 15 13.90 -52.21 -3.94
N LEU A 16 12.72 -52.19 -3.31
CA LEU A 16 11.62 -51.30 -3.66
C LEU A 16 11.87 -49.95 -2.97
N LEU A 17 12.46 -48.99 -3.70
CA LEU A 17 12.41 -47.58 -3.32
C LEU A 17 11.00 -47.07 -3.61
N SER A 18 10.16 -47.01 -2.59
CA SER A 18 8.91 -46.25 -2.61
C SER A 18 9.25 -44.76 -2.64
N VAL A 19 9.23 -44.17 -3.83
CA VAL A 19 9.19 -42.70 -3.97
C VAL A 19 7.77 -42.28 -3.61
N SER A 20 7.56 -41.97 -2.34
CA SER A 20 6.35 -41.27 -1.91
C SER A 20 6.43 -39.86 -2.47
N SER A 21 5.77 -39.63 -3.60
CA SER A 21 5.49 -38.27 -4.09
C SER A 21 4.54 -37.62 -3.08
N VAL A 22 5.12 -36.88 -2.13
CA VAL A 22 4.39 -35.92 -1.31
C VAL A 22 3.94 -34.82 -2.27
N PHE A 23 2.66 -34.83 -2.66
CA PHE A 23 2.03 -33.64 -3.20
C PHE A 23 2.00 -32.62 -2.05
N ALA A 24 2.89 -31.64 -2.07
CA ALA A 24 2.77 -30.48 -1.20
C ALA A 24 1.47 -29.77 -1.61
N GLN A 25 0.46 -29.83 -0.74
CA GLN A 25 -0.68 -28.92 -0.83
C GLN A 25 -0.08 -27.52 -0.69
N GLN A 26 -0.04 -26.76 -1.79
CA GLN A 26 0.61 -25.47 -1.81
C GLN A 26 -0.22 -24.53 -0.94
N ASP A 27 0.36 -24.08 0.17
CA ASP A 27 -0.33 -23.23 1.12
C ASP A 27 -0.73 -21.93 0.41
N THR A 28 -1.99 -21.51 0.58
CA THR A 28 -2.48 -20.25 0.00
C THR A 28 -1.63 -19.08 0.48
N ALA A 29 -1.21 -19.08 1.75
CA ALA A 29 -0.38 -18.01 2.30
C ALA A 29 0.98 -17.91 1.58
N GLU A 30 1.66 -19.03 1.35
CA GLU A 30 2.92 -19.07 0.59
C GLU A 30 2.71 -18.66 -0.87
N THR A 31 1.58 -19.02 -1.47
CA THR A 31 1.27 -18.75 -2.88
C THR A 31 1.04 -17.27 -3.14
N ILE A 32 0.35 -16.58 -2.24
CA ILE A 32 0.01 -15.16 -2.43
C ILE A 32 1.05 -14.21 -1.84
N SER A 33 2.01 -14.73 -1.06
CA SER A 33 2.99 -13.91 -0.36
C SER A 33 3.84 -13.07 -1.32
N GLY A 34 4.05 -11.79 -0.98
CA GLY A 34 4.79 -10.82 -1.78
C GLY A 34 4.09 -10.36 -3.05
N THR A 35 2.93 -10.94 -3.42
CA THR A 35 2.15 -10.52 -4.59
C THR A 35 1.17 -9.43 -4.19
N CYS A 36 1.14 -8.35 -4.96
CA CYS A 36 0.13 -7.31 -4.80
C CYS A 36 -1.16 -7.71 -5.51
N TYR A 37 -2.29 -7.57 -4.80
CA TYR A 37 -3.63 -7.79 -5.35
C TYR A 37 -4.40 -6.47 -5.32
N ALA A 38 -5.14 -6.18 -6.38
CA ALA A 38 -5.90 -4.94 -6.50
C ALA A 38 -7.34 -5.17 -6.95
N LEU A 39 -8.19 -4.21 -6.58
CA LEU A 39 -9.55 -4.04 -7.06
C LEU A 39 -9.79 -2.54 -7.27
N SER A 40 -10.33 -2.18 -8.42
CA SER A 40 -10.71 -0.80 -8.75
C SER A 40 -12.19 -0.76 -9.12
N PHE A 41 -12.89 0.26 -8.65
CA PHE A 41 -14.30 0.51 -8.98
C PHE A 41 -14.42 1.73 -9.89
N GLU A 42 -15.38 1.70 -10.81
CA GLU A 42 -15.74 2.92 -11.54
C GLU A 42 -16.54 3.87 -10.64
N ARG A 43 -16.48 5.16 -10.95
CA ARG A 43 -17.21 6.18 -10.19
C ARG A 43 -18.72 5.88 -10.23
N GLY A 44 -19.33 5.82 -9.05
CA GLY A 44 -20.77 5.54 -8.88
C GLY A 44 -21.11 4.06 -8.66
N GLU A 45 -20.15 3.14 -8.78
CA GLU A 45 -20.33 1.73 -8.41
C GLU A 45 -20.12 1.48 -6.91
N ASN A 46 -19.14 2.17 -6.33
CA ASN A 46 -18.74 2.05 -4.94
C ASN A 46 -18.15 3.38 -4.45
N ASP A 47 -18.11 3.58 -3.13
CA ASP A 47 -17.41 4.70 -2.51
C ASP A 47 -15.88 4.48 -2.53
N VAL A 48 -15.44 3.22 -2.44
CA VAL A 48 -14.04 2.84 -2.64
C VAL A 48 -13.67 3.02 -4.11
N ARG A 49 -12.56 3.69 -4.39
CA ARG A 49 -11.98 3.86 -5.72
C ARG A 49 -11.00 2.74 -6.04
N ASN A 50 -9.96 2.61 -5.23
CA ASN A 50 -8.95 1.56 -5.35
C ASN A 50 -8.78 0.87 -4.00
N LEU A 51 -8.57 -0.44 -4.04
CA LEU A 51 -8.22 -1.27 -2.90
C LEU A 51 -7.04 -2.14 -3.33
N MET A 52 -5.95 -2.06 -2.59
CA MET A 52 -4.73 -2.86 -2.81
C MET A 52 -4.37 -3.61 -1.54
N LEU A 53 -3.91 -4.84 -1.70
CA LEU A 53 -3.62 -5.76 -0.61
C LEU A 53 -2.35 -6.54 -0.92
N ARG A 54 -1.42 -6.58 0.03
CA ARG A 54 -0.27 -7.48 0.02
C ARG A 54 -0.17 -8.25 1.32
N LEU A 55 0.22 -9.52 1.21
CA LEU A 55 0.55 -10.37 2.35
C LEU A 55 2.05 -10.63 2.35
N ASP A 56 2.74 -10.25 3.41
CA ASP A 56 4.18 -10.43 3.55
C ASP A 56 4.49 -11.29 4.79
N PRO A 57 5.58 -12.09 4.78
CA PRO A 57 6.00 -12.83 5.97
C PRO A 57 6.42 -11.84 7.07
N SER A 58 6.14 -12.20 8.32
CA SER A 58 6.57 -11.44 9.48
C SER A 58 7.87 -12.00 10.03
N ASP A 59 8.88 -11.15 10.21
CA ASP A 59 10.14 -11.52 10.85
C ASP A 59 10.05 -11.55 12.39
N ASN A 60 8.91 -11.13 12.97
CA ASN A 60 8.72 -11.09 14.40
C ASN A 60 8.09 -12.40 14.90
N GLU A 61 8.87 -13.19 15.65
CA GLU A 61 8.44 -14.47 16.22
C GLU A 61 7.27 -14.32 17.21
N ASP A 62 7.09 -13.15 17.83
CA ASP A 62 5.99 -12.86 18.76
C ASP A 62 4.72 -12.38 18.03
N SER A 63 4.77 -12.17 16.72
CA SER A 63 3.65 -11.72 15.89
C SER A 63 3.04 -12.87 15.07
N ALA A 64 1.91 -12.59 14.41
CA ALA A 64 1.38 -13.50 13.41
C ALA A 64 2.43 -13.75 12.30
N PRO A 65 2.48 -14.97 11.72
CA PRO A 65 3.51 -15.36 10.74
C PRO A 65 3.47 -14.54 9.45
N TYR A 66 2.34 -13.90 9.15
CA TYR A 66 2.19 -13.00 8.02
C TYR A 66 1.58 -11.68 8.48
N LEU A 67 1.93 -10.60 7.78
CA LEU A 67 1.31 -9.29 7.89
C LEU A 67 0.58 -8.99 6.60
N MET A 68 -0.70 -8.66 6.68
CA MET A 68 -1.46 -8.11 5.57
C MET A 68 -1.38 -6.60 5.63
N THR A 69 -0.85 -5.99 4.57
CA THR A 69 -0.94 -4.55 4.33
C THR A 69 -2.11 -4.29 3.39
N LEU A 70 -3.07 -3.49 3.83
CA LEU A 70 -4.21 -3.06 3.04
C LEU A 70 -4.11 -1.54 2.83
N SER A 71 -4.30 -1.11 1.58
CA SER A 71 -4.31 0.30 1.17
C SER A 71 -5.55 0.57 0.35
N LEU A 72 -6.25 1.67 0.61
CA LEU A 72 -7.46 2.08 -0.09
C LEU A 72 -7.48 3.57 -0.37
N SER A 73 -8.18 3.94 -1.44
CA SER A 73 -8.62 5.31 -1.68
C SER A 73 -10.13 5.34 -1.94
N TYR A 74 -10.77 6.45 -1.60
CA TYR A 74 -12.19 6.68 -1.83
C TYR A 74 -12.41 7.73 -2.92
N TRP A 75 -13.57 7.68 -3.55
CA TRP A 75 -14.07 8.80 -4.33
C TRP A 75 -14.47 9.95 -3.41
N ASP A 76 -14.31 11.19 -3.90
CA ASP A 76 -14.70 12.41 -3.17
C ASP A 76 -13.93 12.64 -1.85
N VAL A 77 -12.89 11.85 -1.59
CA VAL A 77 -11.90 12.05 -0.51
C VAL A 77 -10.52 12.26 -1.15
N PRO A 78 -10.29 13.46 -1.72
CA PRO A 78 -9.11 13.69 -2.54
C PRO A 78 -7.83 13.69 -1.73
N ASN A 79 -6.75 13.25 -2.37
CA ASN A 79 -5.39 13.21 -1.82
C ASN A 79 -5.24 12.40 -0.53
N GLU A 80 -6.24 11.59 -0.15
CA GLU A 80 -6.18 10.76 1.05
C GLU A 80 -6.11 9.28 0.69
N ARG A 81 -5.41 8.55 1.54
CA ARG A 81 -5.33 7.10 1.54
C ARG A 81 -5.62 6.61 2.94
N PHE A 82 -6.25 5.45 2.98
CA PHE A 82 -6.58 4.75 4.19
C PHE A 82 -5.94 3.39 4.13
N GLY A 83 -5.57 2.84 5.27
CA GLY A 83 -4.93 1.55 5.27
C GLY A 83 -4.92 0.93 6.62
N THR A 84 -4.47 -0.30 6.67
CA THR A 84 -4.26 -0.99 7.93
C THR A 84 -3.28 -2.13 7.76
N ILE A 85 -2.67 -2.53 8.86
CA ILE A 85 -1.80 -3.69 8.93
C ILE A 85 -2.44 -4.67 9.90
N ALA A 86 -2.72 -5.88 9.42
CA ALA A 86 -3.31 -6.93 10.23
C ALA A 86 -2.35 -8.12 10.36
N GLY A 87 -2.29 -8.70 11.56
CA GLY A 87 -1.63 -9.99 11.74
C GLY A 87 -2.47 -11.11 11.13
N CYS A 88 -1.86 -11.94 10.31
CA CYS A 88 -2.52 -13.00 9.57
C CYS A 88 -1.90 -14.37 9.85
N SER A 89 -2.76 -15.36 10.00
CA SER A 89 -2.37 -16.76 10.20
C SER A 89 -3.36 -17.70 9.54
N GLY A 90 -2.93 -18.93 9.28
CA GLY A 90 -3.73 -19.93 8.59
C GLY A 90 -2.99 -20.51 7.39
N GLY A 91 -3.72 -21.34 6.64
CA GLY A 91 -3.22 -21.96 5.41
C GLY A 91 -4.16 -21.64 4.23
N ASP A 92 -4.92 -22.65 3.78
CA ASP A 92 -5.92 -22.54 2.70
C ASP A 92 -6.93 -21.38 2.87
N LYS A 93 -7.33 -21.10 4.12
CA LYS A 93 -8.10 -19.90 4.49
C LYS A 93 -7.27 -19.13 5.52
N ILE A 94 -6.85 -17.94 5.15
CA ILE A 94 -6.04 -17.07 5.99
C ILE A 94 -6.98 -16.20 6.81
N HIS A 95 -6.79 -16.17 8.13
CA HIS A 95 -7.50 -15.28 9.03
C HIS A 95 -6.58 -14.14 9.43
N CYS A 96 -7.04 -12.93 9.19
CA CYS A 96 -6.37 -11.68 9.50
C CYS A 96 -7.19 -10.92 10.55
N SER A 97 -6.52 -10.35 11.54
CA SER A 97 -7.17 -9.53 12.57
C SER A 97 -6.24 -8.43 13.07
N ILE A 98 -6.85 -7.31 13.48
CA ILE A 98 -6.14 -6.17 14.08
C ILE A 98 -6.51 -6.15 15.57
N ASP A 99 -5.62 -6.66 16.42
CA ASP A 99 -5.75 -6.68 17.89
C ASP A 99 -7.17 -6.99 18.43
N CYS A 100 -7.50 -6.57 19.65
CA CYS A 100 -8.71 -6.96 20.37
C CYS A 100 -10.02 -6.40 19.79
N ASP A 101 -9.99 -5.32 19.01
CA ASP A 101 -11.20 -4.59 18.57
C ASP A 101 -11.18 -4.17 17.08
N GLY A 102 -10.14 -4.53 16.32
CA GLY A 102 -9.98 -4.10 14.93
C GLY A 102 -10.59 -5.00 13.86
N GLY A 103 -11.39 -5.98 14.30
CA GLY A 103 -12.21 -6.85 13.47
C GLY A 103 -11.42 -7.93 12.72
N ASN A 104 -12.14 -8.63 11.85
CA ASN A 104 -11.63 -9.82 11.16
C ASN A 104 -11.71 -9.66 9.66
N ALA A 105 -10.73 -10.25 8.98
CA ALA A 105 -10.76 -10.46 7.54
C ALA A 105 -10.33 -11.89 7.23
N TYR A 106 -10.84 -12.44 6.13
CA TYR A 106 -10.47 -13.75 5.66
C TYR A 106 -10.04 -13.70 4.20
N LEU A 107 -8.89 -14.31 3.90
CA LEU A 107 -8.36 -14.42 2.55
C LEU A 107 -8.47 -15.86 2.05
N THR A 108 -8.95 -16.03 0.82
CA THR A 108 -8.98 -17.31 0.13
C THR A 108 -8.60 -17.12 -1.34
N LEU A 109 -7.66 -17.93 -1.83
CA LEU A 109 -7.27 -17.91 -3.24
C LEU A 109 -8.23 -18.81 -4.03
N ALA A 110 -8.90 -18.24 -5.02
CA ALA A 110 -9.75 -18.96 -5.96
C ALA A 110 -8.99 -19.31 -7.24
N ASP A 111 -9.61 -20.17 -8.06
CA ASP A 111 -9.11 -20.54 -9.37
C ASP A 111 -8.85 -19.31 -10.24
N GLY A 112 -7.78 -19.35 -11.03
CA GLY A 112 -7.37 -18.23 -11.87
C GLY A 112 -6.53 -17.17 -11.15
N GLY A 113 -6.11 -17.43 -9.91
CA GLY A 113 -5.23 -16.53 -9.14
C GLY A 113 -5.96 -15.33 -8.56
N VAL A 114 -7.28 -15.44 -8.36
CA VAL A 114 -8.11 -14.37 -7.82
C VAL A 114 -8.18 -14.50 -6.30
N LEU A 115 -7.91 -13.41 -5.58
CA LEU A 115 -7.94 -13.38 -4.13
C LEU A 115 -9.28 -12.86 -3.63
N ASN A 116 -10.00 -13.67 -2.85
CA ASN A 116 -11.21 -13.21 -2.17
C ASN A 116 -10.84 -12.70 -0.77
N LEU A 117 -11.18 -11.46 -0.49
CA LEU A 117 -11.13 -10.82 0.81
C LEU A 117 -12.55 -10.69 1.36
N GLU A 118 -12.84 -11.41 2.45
CA GLU A 118 -14.07 -11.27 3.21
C GLU A 118 -13.76 -10.45 4.47
N SER A 119 -14.23 -9.22 4.54
CA SER A 119 -13.99 -8.32 5.67
C SER A 119 -15.23 -8.25 6.58
N GLU A 120 -15.06 -8.73 7.81
CA GLU A 120 -16.01 -8.62 8.91
C GLU A 120 -15.59 -7.48 9.85
N ARG A 121 -15.61 -6.24 9.34
CA ARG A 121 -15.29 -4.99 10.08
C ARG A 121 -13.80 -4.77 10.32
N LEU A 122 -12.98 -4.82 9.28
CA LEU A 122 -11.59 -4.47 9.43
C LEU A 122 -11.45 -2.94 9.65
N ARG A 123 -10.84 -2.52 10.76
CA ARG A 123 -10.60 -1.10 11.05
C ARG A 123 -9.52 -0.54 10.13
N LEU A 124 -9.79 0.64 9.57
CA LEU A 124 -8.88 1.41 8.75
C LEU A 124 -8.35 2.58 9.58
N GLU A 125 -7.04 2.76 9.52
CA GLU A 125 -6.35 3.90 10.10
C GLU A 125 -5.88 4.83 8.97
N ASP A 126 -5.62 6.08 9.33
CA ASP A 126 -4.94 7.04 8.45
C ASP A 126 -3.44 6.68 8.42
N ASN A 127 -3.13 5.57 7.76
CA ASN A 127 -1.77 5.12 7.61
C ASN A 127 -1.26 5.51 6.22
N GLU A 128 -0.42 6.54 6.24
CA GLU A 128 0.34 7.16 5.14
C GLU A 128 -0.15 8.53 4.66
N LEU A 129 0.57 9.52 5.20
CA LEU A 129 0.87 10.84 4.65
C LEU A 129 1.06 10.84 3.13
N ILE A 130 -0.02 11.07 2.40
CA ILE A 130 0.07 12.01 1.29
C ILE A 130 -0.18 13.38 1.90
N ASP A 131 0.48 14.42 1.39
CA ASP A 131 0.36 15.85 1.77
C ASP A 131 -1.07 16.41 1.59
N SER A 132 -2.10 15.76 2.14
CA SER A 132 -3.45 16.26 2.21
C SER A 132 -3.57 17.16 3.44
N ALA A 133 -3.55 18.46 3.19
CA ALA A 133 -3.88 19.49 4.16
C ALA A 133 -5.36 19.46 4.62
N LEU A 134 -6.10 18.38 4.33
CA LEU A 134 -7.52 18.21 4.59
C LEU A 134 -7.87 16.95 5.41
N ALA A 135 -6.90 16.32 6.09
CA ALA A 135 -7.20 15.23 7.02
C ALA A 135 -7.96 15.75 8.26
N ASN A 136 -9.27 15.86 8.12
CA ASN A 136 -10.25 16.00 9.20
C ASN A 136 -11.61 15.52 8.71
N VAL A 137 -11.73 14.29 8.19
CA VAL A 137 -13.01 13.60 8.18
C VAL A 137 -12.83 12.09 8.30
N MET A 138 -12.56 11.62 9.52
CA MET A 138 -13.29 10.48 10.08
C MET A 138 -13.49 10.79 11.56
N ASP A 139 -14.67 10.49 12.09
CA ASP A 139 -14.95 10.58 13.53
C ASP A 139 -13.83 9.90 14.33
N ALA A 140 -13.67 10.26 15.61
CA ALA A 140 -12.63 9.73 16.51
C ALA A 140 -12.54 8.19 16.63
N ASP A 141 -13.41 7.47 15.91
CA ASP A 141 -13.56 6.03 15.86
C ASP A 141 -12.97 5.38 14.57
N GLY A 142 -12.40 6.11 13.61
CA GLY A 142 -11.75 5.54 12.40
C GLY A 142 -12.68 4.83 11.40
N GLY A 143 -12.16 4.45 10.24
CA GLY A 143 -12.93 3.79 9.17
C GLY A 143 -13.13 2.30 9.39
N GLU A 144 -14.16 1.71 8.79
CA GLU A 144 -14.38 0.26 8.81
C GLU A 144 -14.62 -0.27 7.38
N LEU A 145 -13.82 -1.24 6.95
CA LEU A 145 -14.07 -1.98 5.72
C LEU A 145 -14.98 -3.18 5.99
N ARG A 146 -16.07 -3.32 5.23
CA ARG A 146 -17.01 -4.43 5.35
C ARG A 146 -17.41 -4.96 3.99
N GLY A 147 -17.57 -6.27 3.89
CA GLY A 147 -18.06 -6.93 2.68
C GLY A 147 -17.03 -7.83 2.02
N ASN A 148 -17.35 -8.24 0.79
CA ASN A 148 -16.59 -9.26 0.07
C ASN A 148 -15.99 -8.62 -1.19
N PHE A 149 -14.68 -8.71 -1.30
CA PHE A 149 -13.89 -8.10 -2.36
C PHE A 149 -13.16 -9.18 -3.13
N VAL A 150 -13.12 -9.05 -4.44
CA VAL A 150 -12.51 -10.01 -5.36
C VAL A 150 -11.37 -9.29 -6.06
N LEU A 151 -10.15 -9.58 -5.65
CA LEU A 151 -8.96 -8.88 -6.11
C LEU A 151 -8.17 -9.72 -7.11
N THR A 152 -7.50 -9.04 -8.04
CA THR A 152 -6.64 -9.67 -9.06
C THR A 152 -5.18 -9.26 -8.85
N PRO A 153 -4.21 -10.12 -9.19
CA PRO A 153 -2.80 -9.80 -9.04
C PRO A 153 -2.40 -8.66 -9.98
N VAL A 154 -1.57 -7.74 -9.49
CA VAL A 154 -1.04 -6.60 -10.25
C VAL A 154 0.48 -6.49 -10.09
N ASP A 155 1.12 -5.91 -11.10
CA ASP A 155 2.55 -5.59 -11.08
C ASP A 155 2.75 -4.20 -10.45
N ASP A 156 2.65 -4.15 -9.12
CA ASP A 156 2.91 -2.96 -8.33
C ASP A 156 3.78 -3.33 -7.12
N GLU A 157 5.03 -2.89 -7.15
CA GLU A 157 6.02 -3.19 -6.12
C GLU A 157 5.77 -2.40 -4.82
N ALA A 158 5.15 -1.22 -4.91
CA ALA A 158 4.75 -0.45 -3.74
C ALA A 158 3.46 -1.01 -3.12
N CYS A 159 2.55 -1.51 -3.95
CA CYS A 159 1.22 -2.01 -3.58
C CYS A 159 0.38 -0.99 -2.82
N ILE A 160 0.28 0.23 -3.37
CA ILE A 160 -0.36 1.38 -2.71
C ILE A 160 -1.52 1.89 -3.54
N ALA A 161 -2.70 2.02 -2.93
CA ALA A 161 -3.88 2.53 -3.60
C ALA A 161 -3.72 4.01 -3.96
N GLU A 162 -3.60 4.32 -5.25
CA GLU A 162 -3.51 5.71 -5.72
C GLU A 162 -4.75 6.52 -5.30
N PRO A 163 -4.60 7.68 -4.65
CA PRO A 163 -5.72 8.53 -4.25
C PRO A 163 -6.41 9.15 -5.47
N GLU A 164 -7.59 9.73 -5.26
CA GLU A 164 -8.09 10.73 -6.21
C GLU A 164 -7.23 11.99 -6.06
N ALA A 165 -6.23 12.14 -6.93
CA ALA A 165 -5.36 13.30 -6.92
C ALA A 165 -6.13 14.53 -7.43
N ILE A 166 -6.64 15.35 -6.51
CA ILE A 166 -7.17 16.68 -6.83
C ILE A 166 -6.15 17.69 -6.33
N PHE A 167 -5.34 18.18 -7.25
CA PHE A 167 -4.44 19.27 -6.94
C PHE A 167 -5.19 20.59 -7.08
N ALA A 168 -5.49 21.25 -5.95
CA ALA A 168 -5.81 22.67 -5.96
C ALA A 168 -4.52 23.44 -6.23
N GLU A 169 -4.54 24.44 -7.11
CA GLU A 169 -3.40 25.34 -7.25
C GLU A 169 -3.31 26.24 -6.01
N LEU A 170 -2.12 26.78 -5.74
CA LEU A 170 -1.96 27.86 -4.78
C LEU A 170 -1.59 29.15 -5.49
N GLU A 171 -2.33 30.20 -5.19
CA GLU A 171 -2.10 31.53 -5.73
C GLU A 171 -2.33 32.61 -4.69
N ILE A 172 -1.99 33.84 -5.07
CA ILE A 172 -2.11 35.00 -4.18
C ILE A 172 -3.54 35.17 -3.66
N GLY A 173 -3.67 35.31 -2.35
CA GLY A 173 -4.95 35.44 -1.65
C GLY A 173 -5.46 34.16 -1.02
N ASP A 174 -4.85 33.00 -1.29
CA ASP A 174 -5.22 31.76 -0.62
C ASP A 174 -4.89 31.80 0.88
N MET A 175 -5.80 31.23 1.67
CA MET A 175 -5.65 31.08 3.12
C MET A 175 -5.83 29.61 3.50
N LEU A 176 -4.77 28.82 3.32
CA LEU A 176 -4.79 27.36 3.45
C LEU A 176 -3.59 26.86 4.25
N PRO A 177 -3.73 25.83 5.11
CA PRO A 177 -2.60 25.26 5.87
C PRO A 177 -1.41 24.81 5.02
N ARG A 178 -1.65 24.41 3.76
CA ARG A 178 -0.60 24.03 2.81
C ARG A 178 0.29 25.19 2.36
N VAL A 179 -0.15 26.44 2.52
CA VAL A 179 0.72 27.60 2.28
C VAL A 179 1.87 27.60 3.29
N THR A 180 1.61 27.27 4.55
CA THR A 180 2.66 27.14 5.57
C THR A 180 3.70 26.10 5.17
N ALA A 181 3.28 24.97 4.59
CA ALA A 181 4.18 23.91 4.13
C ALA A 181 5.00 24.34 2.90
N LEU A 182 4.36 25.03 1.95
CA LEU A 182 5.00 25.67 0.80
C LEU A 182 6.08 26.67 1.26
N GLU A 183 5.74 27.59 2.14
CA GLU A 183 6.64 28.61 2.65
C GLU A 183 7.80 28.02 3.45
N ALA A 184 7.55 26.99 4.26
CA ALA A 184 8.61 26.25 4.95
C ALA A 184 9.58 25.59 3.96
N SER A 185 9.05 25.04 2.86
CA SER A 185 9.86 24.43 1.79
C SER A 185 10.70 25.47 1.05
N LEU A 186 10.10 26.60 0.67
CA LEU A 186 10.81 27.72 0.05
C LEU A 186 11.85 28.34 1.01
N ASN A 187 11.56 28.39 2.32
CA ASN A 187 12.48 28.86 3.35
C ASN A 187 13.71 27.94 3.46
N ARG A 188 13.51 26.61 3.41
CA ARG A 188 14.62 25.63 3.38
C ARG A 188 15.52 25.81 2.17
N LEU A 189 14.98 26.24 1.03
CA LEU A 189 15.76 26.57 -0.16
C LEU A 189 16.40 27.97 -0.12
N GLY A 190 16.16 28.74 0.94
CA GLY A 190 16.65 30.12 1.07
C GLY A 190 15.91 31.13 0.18
N LEU A 191 14.77 30.75 -0.39
CA LEU A 191 13.97 31.57 -1.31
C LEU A 191 12.88 32.39 -0.59
N PHE A 192 12.50 31.97 0.62
CA PHE A 192 11.55 32.68 1.46
C PHE A 192 12.18 33.04 2.79
N LEU A 193 12.21 34.32 3.16
CA LEU A 193 12.96 34.82 4.33
C LEU A 193 12.04 35.34 5.45
N ALA A 194 10.81 34.82 5.53
CA ALA A 194 9.86 35.12 6.59
C ALA A 194 9.44 33.84 7.34
N TYR A 195 8.68 34.02 8.43
CA TYR A 195 8.12 32.90 9.17
C TYR A 195 6.94 32.31 8.40
N PRO A 196 6.90 31.00 8.15
CA PRO A 196 5.81 30.37 7.43
C PRO A 196 4.45 30.56 8.10
N ASP A 197 3.43 30.94 7.33
CA ASP A 197 2.06 31.10 7.79
C ASP A 197 1.05 30.61 6.72
N PRO A 198 -0.26 30.49 7.05
CA PRO A 198 -1.22 29.89 6.13
C PRO A 198 -1.74 30.86 5.06
N VAL A 199 -1.12 32.03 4.85
CA VAL A 199 -1.58 33.08 3.92
C VAL A 199 -0.62 33.20 2.74
N PHE A 200 -1.13 32.99 1.52
CA PHE A 200 -0.34 33.17 0.31
C PHE A 200 -0.36 34.65 -0.08
N ASP A 201 0.65 35.39 0.38
CA ASP A 201 0.79 36.82 0.13
C ASP A 201 1.76 37.12 -1.03
N GLU A 202 2.05 38.41 -1.25
CA GLU A 202 2.95 38.84 -2.31
C GLU A 202 4.39 38.32 -2.11
N LYS A 203 4.85 38.14 -0.87
CA LYS A 203 6.18 37.59 -0.59
C LYS A 203 6.22 36.10 -0.90
N THR A 204 5.15 35.37 -0.58
CA THR A 204 5.00 33.96 -0.98
C THR A 204 5.06 33.84 -2.50
N ARG A 205 4.31 34.69 -3.22
CA ARG A 205 4.30 34.75 -4.68
C ARG A 205 5.68 35.03 -5.26
N GLU A 206 6.41 36.00 -4.71
CA GLU A 206 7.78 36.33 -5.13
C GLU A 206 8.73 35.15 -4.92
N ALA A 207 8.64 34.45 -3.80
CA ALA A 207 9.44 33.27 -3.53
C ALA A 207 9.11 32.09 -4.47
N VAL A 208 7.83 31.89 -4.81
CA VAL A 208 7.40 30.91 -5.82
C VAL A 208 7.94 31.26 -7.20
N VAL A 209 7.87 32.54 -7.62
CA VAL A 209 8.47 32.99 -8.87
C VAL A 209 9.97 32.73 -8.88
N ALA A 210 10.67 33.04 -7.78
CA ALA A 210 12.11 32.79 -7.67
C ALA A 210 12.45 31.30 -7.80
N PHE A 211 11.67 30.43 -7.15
CA PHE A 211 11.78 28.97 -7.28
C PHE A 211 11.57 28.53 -8.73
N GLN A 212 10.47 28.95 -9.36
CA GLN A 212 10.14 28.60 -10.72
C GLN A 212 11.25 29.01 -11.70
N MET A 213 11.78 30.23 -11.56
CA MET A 213 12.90 30.69 -12.38
C MET A 213 14.18 29.88 -12.13
N GLN A 214 14.49 29.55 -10.87
CA GLN A 214 15.70 28.80 -10.51
C GLN A 214 15.71 27.40 -11.11
N TYR A 215 14.54 26.76 -11.21
CA TYR A 215 14.41 25.37 -11.68
C TYR A 215 13.82 25.24 -13.09
N GLY A 216 13.73 26.35 -13.84
CA GLY A 216 13.40 26.32 -15.28
C GLY A 216 11.90 26.24 -15.61
N PHE A 217 11.02 26.55 -14.66
CA PHE A 217 9.58 26.67 -14.87
C PHE A 217 9.18 28.08 -15.35
N ALA A 218 7.96 28.21 -15.87
CA ALA A 218 7.39 29.51 -16.16
C ALA A 218 7.18 30.30 -14.84
N PRO A 219 7.59 31.57 -14.74
CA PRO A 219 7.48 32.37 -13.51
C PRO A 219 6.06 32.91 -13.31
N THR A 220 5.08 32.01 -13.17
CA THR A 220 3.66 32.37 -13.00
C THR A 220 3.38 32.92 -11.60
N GLY A 221 4.17 32.52 -10.61
CA GLY A 221 3.89 32.78 -9.20
C GLY A 221 2.72 31.96 -8.64
N VAL A 222 2.18 31.03 -9.43
CA VAL A 222 1.15 30.06 -9.05
C VAL A 222 1.83 28.72 -8.83
N VAL A 223 1.55 28.06 -7.73
CA VAL A 223 2.02 26.70 -7.47
C VAL A 223 1.03 25.73 -8.09
N ASP A 224 1.32 25.30 -9.31
CA ASP A 224 0.65 24.20 -9.98
C ASP A 224 1.24 22.83 -9.55
N GLN A 225 0.63 21.74 -10.02
CA GLN A 225 1.05 20.39 -9.63
C GLN A 225 2.51 20.10 -9.99
N ALA A 226 2.99 20.62 -11.12
CA ALA A 226 4.36 20.43 -11.56
C ALA A 226 5.35 21.20 -10.66
N THR A 227 5.01 22.44 -10.28
CA THR A 227 5.79 23.27 -9.36
C THR A 227 5.89 22.61 -7.99
N ASP A 228 4.77 22.10 -7.45
CA ASP A 228 4.71 21.42 -6.16
C ASP A 228 5.54 20.13 -6.12
N GLN A 229 5.39 19.26 -7.13
CA GLN A 229 6.18 18.03 -7.24
C GLN A 229 7.69 18.29 -7.33
N ALA A 230 8.07 19.30 -8.11
CA ALA A 230 9.47 19.70 -8.23
C ALA A 230 10.00 20.21 -6.88
N LEU A 231 9.26 21.08 -6.20
CA LEU A 231 9.63 21.63 -4.90
C LEU A 231 9.86 20.51 -3.87
N ASN A 232 8.92 19.57 -3.78
CA ASN A 232 8.99 18.43 -2.88
C ASN A 232 10.20 17.53 -3.17
N THR A 233 10.45 17.23 -4.45
CA THR A 233 11.60 16.42 -4.86
C THR A 233 12.93 17.11 -4.51
N ILE A 234 13.04 18.40 -4.81
CA ILE A 234 14.24 19.21 -4.58
C ILE A 234 14.54 19.32 -3.08
N VAL A 235 13.54 19.69 -2.27
CA VAL A 235 13.70 19.82 -0.81
C VAL A 235 14.14 18.50 -0.19
N ARG A 236 13.56 17.36 -0.60
CA ARG A 236 13.96 16.02 -0.10
C ARG A 236 15.41 15.68 -0.51
N SER A 237 15.78 15.95 -1.77
CA SER A 237 17.13 15.66 -2.28
C SER A 237 18.22 16.56 -1.66
N THR A 238 17.85 17.79 -1.24
CA THR A 238 18.80 18.75 -0.64
C THR A 238 19.17 18.35 0.80
N ILE A 239 18.36 17.51 1.45
CA ILE A 239 18.54 17.05 2.84
C ILE A 239 19.14 15.62 2.89
N GLY A 240 19.18 14.91 1.76
CA GLY A 240 19.64 13.52 1.66
C GLY A 240 20.69 13.32 0.57
N GLY A 241 21.94 13.63 0.89
CA GLY A 241 23.12 13.16 0.17
C GLY A 241 24.27 13.05 1.18
N CYS A 242 24.86 11.85 1.30
CA CYS A 242 25.97 11.58 2.21
C CYS A 242 27.13 12.56 2.08
#